data_AF-A0A453K3N4-F1
#
_entry.id   AF-A0A453K3N4-F1
#
_cell.length_a   1.000
_cell.length_b   1.000
_cell.length_c   1.000
_cell.angle_alpha   90.00
_cell.angle_beta   90.00
_cell.angle_gamma   90.00
#
_symmetry.space_group_name_H-M   'P 1'
#
loop_
_entity.id
_entity.type
_entity.pdbx_description
1 polymer ?
#
loop_
_entity_poly.entity_id
_entity_poly.type
_entity_poly.pdbx_seq_one_letter_code
_entity_poly.pdbx_strand_id
1 'polypeptide(L)' 'QDPENKKIIVCDEKLKKIFGGRDRVGFLEISGLLNPHFQK' A
#
# COMPACT_ATOMS: atom_id res chain seq x y z
N GLN A 1 -9.47 -0.31 -1.45
CA GLN A 1 -9.66 0.49 -0.22
C GLN A 1 -10.74 -0.17 0.61
N ASP A 2 -10.65 -0.08 1.92
CA ASP A 2 -11.65 -0.66 2.83
C ASP A 2 -12.98 0.14 2.73
N PRO A 3 -14.14 -0.55 2.58
CA PRO A 3 -15.44 0.10 2.42
C PRO A 3 -15.91 0.84 3.69
N GLU A 4 -15.49 0.38 4.87
CA GLU A 4 -15.83 0.99 6.16
C GLU A 4 -14.85 2.12 6.51
N ASN A 5 -13.60 2.02 6.04
CA ASN A 5 -12.59 3.05 6.26
C ASN A 5 -11.71 3.29 5.01
N LYS A 6 -12.08 4.28 4.21
CA LYS A 6 -11.35 4.65 2.97
C LYS A 6 -9.89 5.07 3.17
N LYS A 7 -9.46 5.34 4.41
CA LYS A 7 -8.05 5.62 4.75
C LYS A 7 -7.19 4.36 4.81
N ILE A 8 -7.79 3.17 4.78
CA ILE A 8 -7.08 1.89 4.75
C ILE A 8 -7.15 1.29 3.36
N ILE A 9 -5.99 0.83 2.87
CA ILE A 9 -5.88 0.05 1.64
C ILE A 9 -5.65 -1.40 2.01
N VAL A 10 -6.63 -2.24 1.66
CA VAL A 10 -6.49 -3.69 1.68
C VAL A 10 -5.65 -4.10 0.47
N CYS A 11 -4.58 -4.84 0.72
CA CYS A 11 -3.59 -5.20 -0.27
C CYS A 11 -3.92 -6.57 -0.87
N ASP A 12 -4.11 -6.58 -2.19
CA ASP A 12 -4.13 -7.82 -2.97
C ASP A 12 -2.71 -8.39 -3.14
N GLU A 13 -2.57 -9.52 -3.83
CA GLU A 13 -1.26 -10.14 -4.05
C GLU A 13 -0.24 -9.24 -4.76
N LYS A 14 -0.69 -8.33 -5.64
CA LYS A 14 0.20 -7.41 -6.34
C LYS A 14 0.67 -6.31 -5.40
N LEU A 15 -0.25 -5.71 -4.65
CA LEU A 15 0.05 -4.68 -3.65
C LEU A 15 0.94 -5.25 -2.54
N LYS A 16 0.73 -6.50 -2.11
CA LYS A 16 1.61 -7.18 -1.16
C LYS A 16 3.05 -7.24 -1.67
N LYS A 17 3.29 -7.52 -2.94
CA LYS A 17 4.65 -7.51 -3.51
C LYS A 17 5.29 -6.13 -3.46
N ILE A 18 4.51 -5.07 -3.66
CA ILE A 18 4.98 -3.68 -3.65
C ILE A 18 5.21 -3.18 -2.21
N PHE A 19 4.31 -3.51 -1.29
CA PHE A 19 4.26 -3.01 0.09
C PHE A 19 4.89 -3.95 1.12
N GLY A 20 5.80 -4.84 0.69
CA GLY A 20 6.59 -5.67 1.60
C GLY A 20 5.79 -6.75 2.34
N GLY A 21 4.78 -7.32 1.68
CA GLY A 21 3.95 -8.42 2.17
C GLY A 21 2.78 -8.01 3.06
N ARG A 22 2.56 -6.70 3.28
CA ARG A 22 1.51 -6.20 4.17
C ARG A 22 0.11 -6.46 3.61
N ASP A 23 -0.81 -6.94 4.45
CA ASP A 23 -2.23 -7.11 4.11
C ASP A 23 -3.00 -5.79 4.09
N ARG A 24 -2.59 -4.81 4.90
CA ARG A 24 -3.24 -3.51 5.02
C ARG A 24 -2.19 -2.42 5.18
N VAL A 25 -2.41 -1.30 4.50
CA VAL A 25 -1.57 -0.09 4.61
C VAL A 25 -2.45 1.15 4.76
N GLY A 26 -2.00 2.14 5.53
CA GLY A 26 -2.65 3.43 5.58
C GLY A 26 -2.43 4.24 4.30
N PHE A 27 -3.39 5.09 3.93
CA PHE A 27 -3.28 5.95 2.76
C PHE A 27 -2.07 6.88 2.82
N LEU A 28 -1.69 7.35 4.01
CA LEU A 28 -0.58 8.29 4.22
C LEU A 28 0.81 7.67 4.07
N GLU A 29 0.96 6.36 4.27
CA GLU A 29 2.26 5.67 4.17
C GLU A 29 2.57 5.16 2.76
N ILE A 30 1.59 5.18 1.84
CA ILE A 30 1.75 4.66 0.47
C ILE A 30 2.90 5.35 -0.27
N SER A 31 3.04 6.66 -0.15
CA SER A 31 4.10 7.42 -0.83
C SER A 31 5.50 6.91 -0.45
N GLY A 32 5.73 6.67 0.84
CA GLY A 32 6.99 6.09 1.34
C GLY A 32 7.23 4.66 0.86
N LEU A 33 6.16 3.86 0.75
CA LEU A 33 6.25 2.48 0.27
C LEU A 33 6.45 2.38 -1.24
N LEU A 34 5.96 3.34 -2.01
CA LEU A 34 6.17 3.40 -3.47
C LEU A 34 7.53 4.01 -3.84
N ASN A 35 8.09 4.87 -2.99
CA ASN A 35 9.37 5.55 -3.23
C ASN A 35 10.52 4.65 -3.76
N PRO A 36 10.80 3.44 -3.21
CA PRO A 36 11.87 2.58 -3.73
C PRO A 36 11.60 1.97 -5.12
N HIS A 37 10.36 2.02 -5.62
CA HIS A 37 9.98 1.46 -6.92
C HIS A 37 10.10 2.47 -8.07
N PHE A 38 10.35 3.74 -7.77
CA PHE A 38 10.58 4.75 -8.79
C PHE A 38 12.08 4.88 -9.08
N GLN A 39 12.47 4.68 -10.34
CA GLN A 39 13.82 5.01 -10.80
C GLN A 39 14.01 6.53 -10.78
N LYS A 40 15.21 6.97 -10.40
CA LYS A 40 15.61 8.38 -10.47
C LYS A 40 15.72 8.86 -11.91
#